data_AF-A0A5C7R7R8-F1
#
_entry.id   AF-A0A5C7R7R8-F1
#
_cell.length_a   1.000
_cell.length_b   1.000
_cell.length_c   1.000
_cell.angle_alpha   90.00
_cell.angle_beta   90.00
_cell.angle_gamma   90.00
#
_symmetry.space_group_name_H-M   'P 1'
#
loop_
_entity.id
_entity.type
_entity.pdbx_description
1 polymer ?
#
loop_
_entity_poly.entity_id
_entity_poly.type
_entity_poly.pdbx_seq_one_letter_code
_entity_poly.pdbx_strand_id
1 'polypeptide(L)'
;MDDNYDFSQAQRGAIAKINKEKITIRLDPEVLAWFRDQVAGGGNYQALINEALKEHIKLQGESLDDRIRRIFREEMQAAQKVA
;
A
#
# COMPACT_ATOMS: atom_id res chain seq x y z
N MET A 1 -47.77 -3.26 -7.78
CA MET A 1 -46.52 -2.63 -7.32
C MET A 1 -46.50 -1.28 -7.98
N ASP A 2 -46.45 -0.19 -7.22
CA ASP A 2 -46.47 1.17 -7.80
C ASP A 2 -45.08 1.51 -8.33
N ASP A 3 -44.98 1.69 -9.65
CA ASP A 3 -43.75 1.82 -10.43
C ASP A 3 -43.18 3.26 -10.51
N ASN A 4 -43.73 4.21 -9.75
CA ASN A 4 -43.40 5.62 -9.88
C ASN A 4 -42.84 6.23 -8.59
N TYR A 5 -41.57 5.94 -8.30
CA TYR A 5 -40.81 6.73 -7.34
C TYR A 5 -40.18 7.94 -8.04
N ASP A 6 -40.68 9.13 -7.74
CA ASP A 6 -40.07 10.40 -8.18
C ASP A 6 -38.89 10.75 -7.26
N PHE A 7 -37.68 10.62 -7.81
CA PHE A 7 -36.42 10.98 -7.15
C PHE A 7 -35.92 12.39 -7.52
N SER A 8 -36.77 13.24 -8.12
CA SER A 8 -36.39 14.61 -8.51
C SER A 8 -35.88 15.49 -7.36
N GLN A 9 -36.31 15.20 -6.13
CA GLN A 9 -35.87 15.87 -4.90
C GLN A 9 -34.84 15.05 -4.09
N ALA A 10 -34.37 13.92 -4.61
CA ALA A 10 -33.40 13.09 -3.91
C ALA A 10 -32.01 13.75 -3.96
N GLN A 11 -31.53 14.23 -2.80
CA GLN A 11 -30.18 14.76 -2.65
C GLN A 11 -29.19 13.59 -2.57
N ARG A 12 -28.30 13.45 -3.58
CA ARG A 12 -27.21 12.46 -3.55
C ARG A 12 -26.37 12.68 -2.29
N GLY A 13 -26.37 11.68 -1.39
CA GLY A 13 -25.49 11.67 -0.23
C GLY A 13 -24.02 11.75 -0.65
N ALA A 14 -23.15 12.17 0.28
CA ALA A 14 -21.71 12.31 0.02
C ALA A 14 -21.16 11.02 -0.59
N ILE A 15 -20.77 11.08 -1.87
CA ILE A 15 -20.08 9.99 -2.54
C ILE A 15 -18.73 9.89 -1.85
N ALA A 16 -18.59 8.92 -0.93
CA ALA A 16 -17.33 8.66 -0.28
C ALA A 16 -16.27 8.43 -1.36
N LYS A 17 -15.25 9.28 -1.38
CA LYS A 17 -14.15 9.13 -2.33
C LYS A 17 -13.52 7.76 -2.08
N ILE A 18 -13.64 6.87 -3.06
CA ILE A 18 -13.08 5.53 -2.97
C ILE A 18 -11.56 5.69 -3.05
N ASN A 19 -10.89 5.66 -1.90
CA ASN A 19 -9.43 5.82 -1.80
C ASN A 19 -8.66 4.53 -2.15
N LYS A 20 -9.32 3.53 -2.76
CA LYS A 20 -8.75 2.22 -3.07
C LYS A 20 -9.19 1.81 -4.47
N GLU A 21 -8.23 1.53 -5.35
CA GLU A 21 -8.52 1.03 -6.68
C GLU A 21 -8.69 -0.50 -6.64
N LYS A 22 -9.76 -1.01 -7.26
CA LYS A 22 -9.97 -2.46 -7.40
C LYS A 22 -9.21 -2.94 -8.65
N ILE A 23 -8.12 -3.67 -8.42
CA ILE A 23 -7.33 -4.30 -9.48
C ILE A 23 -7.41 -5.82 -9.39
N THR A 24 -7.29 -6.50 -10.53
CA THR A 24 -7.15 -7.96 -10.59
C THR A 24 -5.67 -8.29 -10.74
N ILE A 25 -5.04 -8.79 -9.68
CA ILE A 25 -3.64 -9.21 -9.67
C ILE A 25 -3.55 -10.71 -9.39
N ARG A 26 -2.56 -11.38 -9.99
CA ARG A 26 -2.20 -12.75 -9.62
C ARG A 26 -1.19 -12.69 -8.48
N LEU A 27 -1.44 -13.46 -7.42
CA LEU A 27 -0.56 -13.61 -6.27
C LEU A 27 -0.31 -15.10 -6.07
N ASP A 28 0.87 -15.44 -5.56
CA ASP A 28 1.19 -16.83 -5.24
C ASP A 28 0.23 -17.39 -4.19
N PRO A 29 -0.19 -18.66 -4.34
CA PRO A 29 -1.14 -19.29 -3.44
C PRO A 29 -0.60 -19.37 -2.01
N GLU A 30 0.71 -19.54 -1.84
CA GLU A 30 1.39 -19.60 -0.54
C GLU A 30 1.37 -18.26 0.19
N VAL A 31 1.66 -17.17 -0.52
CA VAL A 31 1.59 -15.80 0.01
C VAL A 31 0.17 -15.49 0.48
N LEU A 32 -0.81 -15.85 -0.35
CA LEU A 32 -2.21 -15.62 -0.03
C LEU A 32 -2.70 -16.48 1.14
N ALA A 33 -2.22 -17.73 1.26
CA ALA A 33 -2.49 -18.59 2.40
C ALA A 33 -1.91 -18.01 3.70
N TRP A 34 -0.66 -17.51 3.66
CA TRP A 34 -0.03 -16.87 4.80
C TRP A 34 -0.83 -15.67 5.31
N PHE A 35 -1.21 -14.73 4.43
CA PHE A 35 -2.01 -13.56 4.84
C PHE A 35 -3.42 -13.92 5.32
N ARG A 36 -3.99 -15.03 4.84
CA ARG A 36 -5.28 -15.53 5.34
C ARG A 36 -5.17 -16.11 6.75
N ASP A 37 -4.11 -16.85 7.03
CA ASP A 37 -3.84 -17.42 8.35
C ASP A 37 -3.69 -16.33 9.41
N GLN A 38 -2.99 -15.23 9.07
CA GLN A 38 -2.81 -14.06 9.94
C GLN A 38 -4.12 -13.35 10.35
N VAL A 39 -5.24 -13.59 9.66
CA VAL A 39 -6.54 -12.93 9.94
C VAL A 39 -7.61 -13.86 10.47
N ALA A 40 -7.24 -15.07 10.93
CA ALA A 40 -8.15 -16.10 11.44
C ALA A 40 -9.14 -15.63 12.55
N GLY A 41 -8.88 -14.47 13.17
CA GLY A 41 -9.75 -13.81 14.16
C GLY A 41 -10.72 -12.72 13.64
N GLY A 42 -10.91 -12.57 12.32
CA GLY A 42 -11.88 -11.62 11.75
C GLY A 42 -11.27 -10.36 11.10
N GLY A 43 -10.02 -10.45 10.64
CA GLY A 43 -9.34 -9.36 9.93
C GLY A 43 -9.51 -9.39 8.41
N ASN A 44 -9.14 -8.30 7.73
CA ASN A 44 -9.12 -8.23 6.28
C ASN A 44 -7.70 -8.49 5.74
N TYR A 45 -7.46 -9.67 5.16
CA TYR A 45 -6.17 -10.03 4.55
C TYR A 45 -5.74 -9.06 3.44
N GLN A 46 -6.70 -8.44 2.73
CA GLN A 46 -6.40 -7.42 1.72
C GLN A 46 -5.81 -6.14 2.34
N ALA A 47 -6.19 -5.82 3.59
CA ALA A 47 -5.60 -4.70 4.30
C ALA A 47 -4.14 -5.00 4.64
N LEU A 48 -3.84 -6.21 5.12
CA LEU A 48 -2.46 -6.63 5.42
C LEU A 48 -1.57 -6.64 4.18
N ILE A 49 -2.08 -7.17 3.05
CA ILE A 49 -1.35 -7.14 1.77
C ILE A 49 -1.05 -5.69 1.37
N ASN A 50 -2.03 -4.79 1.47
CA ASN A 50 -1.83 -3.39 1.14
C ASN A 50 -0.83 -2.69 2.07
N GLU A 51 -0.85 -2.96 3.37
CA GLU A 51 0.14 -2.41 4.29
C GLU A 51 1.55 -2.94 4.00
N ALA A 52 1.70 -4.24 3.72
CA ALA A 52 2.98 -4.82 3.31
C ALA A 52 3.51 -4.19 2.01
N LEU A 53 2.65 -3.93 1.02
CA LEU A 53 3.02 -3.23 -0.20
C LEU A 53 3.43 -1.77 0.07
N LYS A 54 2.72 -1.07 0.95
CA LYS A 54 3.09 0.30 1.37
C LYS A 54 4.44 0.33 2.09
N GLU A 55 4.68 -0.63 2.98
CA GLU A 55 5.96 -0.79 3.66
C GLU A 55 7.08 -1.07 2.66
N HIS A 56 6.84 -1.96 1.70
CA HIS A 56 7.79 -2.22 0.62
C HIS A 56 8.08 -0.94 -0.19
N ILE A 57 7.07 -0.17 -0.57
CA ILE A 57 7.25 1.12 -1.27
C ILE A 57 8.05 2.11 -0.41
N LYS A 58 7.77 2.21 0.90
CA LYS A 58 8.54 3.06 1.81
C LYS A 58 10.00 2.62 1.90
N LEU A 59 10.25 1.31 1.93
CA LEU A 59 11.59 0.72 1.94
C LEU A 59 12.32 0.90 0.60
N GLN A 60 11.60 0.98 -0.52
CA GLN A 60 12.14 1.26 -1.85
C GLN A 60 12.27 2.76 -2.16
N GLY A 61 11.54 3.62 -1.44
CA GLY A 61 11.57 5.08 -1.56
C GLY A 61 12.90 5.72 -1.14
N GLU A 62 13.70 5.00 -0.33
CA GLU A 62 15.16 5.12 -0.37
C GLU A 62 15.67 3.85 -1.06
N SER A 63 16.06 3.91 -2.33
CA SER A 63 16.65 2.74 -2.95
C SER A 63 17.84 2.28 -2.10
N LEU A 64 18.00 0.96 -1.90
CA LEU A 64 19.19 0.42 -1.22
C LEU A 64 20.47 0.99 -1.86
N ASP A 65 20.44 1.17 -3.18
CA ASP A 65 21.45 1.88 -3.96
C ASP A 65 21.70 3.31 -3.47
N ASP A 66 20.66 4.11 -3.25
CA ASP A 66 20.76 5.49 -2.76
C ASP A 66 21.30 5.55 -1.32
N ARG A 67 20.89 4.61 -0.46
CA ARG A 67 21.46 4.46 0.88
C ARG A 67 22.94 4.10 0.83
N ILE A 68 23.32 3.13 0.02
CA ILE A 68 24.72 2.70 -0.16
C ILE A 68 25.55 3.86 -0.75
N ARG A 69 25.05 4.56 -1.78
CA ARG A 69 25.73 5.72 -2.40
C ARG A 69 25.86 6.91 -1.45
N ARG A 70 24.93 7.10 -0.52
CA ARG A 70 25.03 8.12 0.53
C ARG A 70 26.16 7.76 1.50
N ILE A 71 26.14 6.55 2.04
CA ILE A 71 27.16 6.07 2.99
C ILE A 71 28.56 6.09 2.36
N PHE A 72 28.73 5.61 1.13
CA PHE A 72 30.03 5.66 0.44
C PHE A 72 30.55 7.09 0.22
N ARG A 73 29.68 8.05 -0.10
CA ARG A 73 30.09 9.46 -0.25
C ARG A 73 30.51 10.08 1.07
N GLU A 74 29.80 9.78 2.14
CA GLU A 74 30.11 10.28 3.49
C GLU A 74 31.46 9.75 3.98
N GLU A 75 31.72 8.45 3.81
CA GLU A 75 33.00 7.81 4.20
C GLU A 75 34.20 8.33 3.37
N MET A 76 34.03 8.56 2.06
CA MET A 76 35.08 9.15 1.23
C MET A 76 35.40 10.61 1.60
N GLN A 77 34.38 11.41 1.93
CA GLN A 77 34.59 12.79 2.36
C GLN A 77 35.24 12.88 3.74
N ALA A 78 34.90 11.96 4.66
CA ALA A 78 35.56 11.85 5.95
C ALA A 78 37.03 11.45 5.79
N ALA A 79 37.33 10.48 4.94
CA ALA A 79 38.69 10.03 4.65
C ALA A 79 39.57 11.13 4.00
N GLN A 80 38.99 11.99 3.16
CA GLN A 80 39.69 13.12 2.54
C GLN A 80 39.95 14.30 3.49
N LYS A 81 39.17 14.44 4.57
CA LYS A 81 39.36 15.52 5.57
C LYS A 81 40.38 15.17 6.66
N VAL A 82 40.85 13.93 6.70
CA VAL A 82 41.82 13.42 7.70
C VAL A 82 43.23 13.28 7.10
N ALA A 83 43.43 13.69 5.83
CA ALA A 83 44.73 13.73 5.15
C ALA A 83 45.25 15.17 4.99
#